data_AF-A0A371N019-F1
#
_entry.id   AF-A0A371N019-F1
#
_cell.length_a   1.000
_cell.length_b   1.000
_cell.length_c   1.000
_cell.angle_alpha   90.00
_cell.angle_beta   90.00
_cell.angle_gamma   90.00
#
_symmetry.space_group_name_H-M   'P 1'
#
loop_
_entity.id
_entity.type
_entity.pdbx_description
1 polymer ?
#
loop_
_entity_poly.entity_id
_entity_poly.type
_entity_poly.pdbx_seq_one_letter_code
_entity_poly.pdbx_strand_id
1 'polypeptide(L)'
;MSGRVYRLHSTLELPLEDVMDYFENDPELPPEVENVDITRRNNTLIIKAVSADDNLSKYTPTAQLKASVTENRVYEEEPPRAGAPNWGDDEEEEIPSELVEFACFKGDLETVLQNTALQYPMFLVLREIAMLSEKGTLTAITEESDELQATRIVEGEVRAASVEVVENPQQNGSSDSGINWRDNKFIS
;
A
#
# COMPACT_ATOMS: atom_id res chain seq x y z
N MET A 1 -7.85 2.75 19.39
CA MET A 1 -6.89 3.73 18.85
C MET A 1 -7.59 4.57 17.79
N SER A 2 -7.80 5.85 18.09
CA SER A 2 -8.16 6.82 17.04
C SER A 2 -6.88 7.32 16.41
N GLY A 3 -6.60 6.89 15.18
CA GLY A 3 -5.50 7.43 14.39
C GLY A 3 -5.98 7.87 13.02
N ARG A 4 -5.16 8.68 12.35
CA ARG A 4 -5.43 9.16 11.00
C ARG A 4 -4.22 8.96 10.12
N VAL A 5 -4.47 8.68 8.84
CA VAL A 5 -3.42 8.57 7.83
C VAL A 5 -3.51 9.81 6.94
N TYR A 6 -2.54 10.72 7.07
CA TYR A 6 -2.51 11.95 6.28
C TYR A 6 -1.87 11.75 4.92
N ARG A 7 -0.80 10.95 4.89
CA ARG A 7 -0.08 10.63 3.67
C ARG A 7 0.39 9.19 3.73
N LEU A 8 0.29 8.52 2.59
CA LEU A 8 0.78 7.16 2.40
C LEU A 8 1.28 7.06 0.97
N HIS A 9 2.49 6.53 0.83
CA HIS A 9 3.07 6.14 -0.45
C HIS A 9 3.79 4.81 -0.27
N SER A 10 3.41 3.84 -1.08
CA SER A 10 3.90 2.48 -1.01
C SER A 10 4.40 2.01 -2.37
N THR A 11 5.49 1.27 -2.35
CA THR A 11 6.12 0.60 -3.50
C THR A 11 6.47 -0.85 -3.20
N LEU A 12 5.83 -1.42 -2.18
CA LEU A 12 6.14 -2.75 -1.65
C LEU A 12 5.86 -3.84 -2.69
N GLU A 13 6.75 -4.80 -2.74
CA GLU A 13 6.68 -6.00 -3.57
C GLU A 13 7.15 -7.17 -2.72
N LEU A 14 6.30 -8.19 -2.62
CA LEU A 14 6.56 -9.39 -1.84
C LEU A 14 5.83 -10.58 -2.47
N PRO A 15 6.34 -11.81 -2.29
CA PRO A 15 5.63 -13.02 -2.68
C PRO A 15 4.20 -13.04 -2.15
N LEU A 16 3.26 -13.47 -2.99
CA LEU A 16 1.86 -13.61 -2.60
C LEU A 16 1.71 -14.65 -1.49
N GLU A 17 2.53 -15.70 -1.52
CA GLU A 17 2.61 -16.73 -0.48
C GLU A 17 2.89 -16.10 0.89
N ASP A 18 3.95 -15.30 1.02
CA ASP A 18 4.28 -14.61 2.29
C ASP A 18 3.11 -13.77 2.84
N VAL A 19 2.36 -13.10 1.95
CA VAL A 19 1.16 -12.33 2.36
C VAL A 19 0.07 -13.26 2.88
N MET A 20 -0.19 -14.36 2.19
CA MET A 20 -1.21 -15.33 2.60
C MET A 20 -0.81 -16.01 3.90
N ASP A 21 0.42 -16.50 3.99
CA ASP A 21 1.00 -17.13 5.18
C ASP A 21 0.95 -16.21 6.40
N TYR A 22 1.22 -14.91 6.22
CA TYR A 22 1.10 -13.94 7.30
C TYR A 22 -0.31 -13.93 7.91
N PHE A 23 -1.36 -14.00 7.09
CA PHE A 23 -2.75 -14.01 7.56
C PHE A 23 -3.24 -15.39 8.00
N GLU A 24 -2.70 -16.48 7.45
CA GLU A 24 -3.01 -17.85 7.87
C GLU A 24 -2.45 -18.18 9.26
N ASN A 25 -1.33 -17.57 9.64
CA ASN A 25 -0.69 -17.75 10.95
C ASN A 25 -1.31 -16.92 12.08
N ASP A 26 -2.50 -16.33 11.87
CA ASP A 26 -3.26 -15.53 12.84
C ASP A 26 -2.43 -14.38 13.44
N PRO A 27 -2.13 -13.33 12.64
CA PRO A 27 -1.27 -12.25 13.08
C PRO A 27 -1.94 -11.42 14.17
N GLU A 28 -1.15 -10.71 14.97
CA GLU A 28 -1.68 -9.75 15.95
C GLU A 28 -2.33 -8.55 15.24
N LEU A 29 -3.63 -8.67 14.95
CA LEU A 29 -4.42 -7.61 14.34
C LEU A 29 -4.73 -6.50 15.36
N PRO A 30 -4.86 -5.24 14.91
CA PRO A 30 -5.32 -4.15 15.77
C PRO A 30 -6.70 -4.45 16.37
N PRO A 31 -6.99 -4.02 17.61
CA PRO A 31 -8.19 -4.41 18.34
C PRO A 31 -9.52 -3.99 17.69
N GLU A 32 -9.50 -3.03 16.76
CA GLU A 32 -10.69 -2.63 16.00
C GLU A 32 -11.02 -3.55 14.82
N VAL A 33 -10.07 -4.41 14.43
CA VAL A 33 -10.18 -5.34 13.30
C VAL A 33 -10.27 -6.76 13.87
N GLU A 34 -11.43 -7.39 13.73
CA GLU A 34 -11.63 -8.77 14.19
C GLU A 34 -10.94 -9.76 13.25
N ASN A 35 -11.04 -9.50 11.94
CA ASN A 35 -10.47 -10.35 10.91
C ASN A 35 -10.27 -9.54 9.62
N VAL A 36 -9.65 -10.15 8.61
CA VAL A 36 -9.53 -9.61 7.26
C VAL A 36 -10.09 -10.59 6.23
N ASP A 37 -10.97 -10.09 5.37
CA ASP A 37 -11.46 -10.83 4.21
C ASP A 37 -10.50 -10.64 3.03
N ILE A 38 -9.81 -11.70 2.63
CA ILE A 38 -8.91 -11.68 1.47
C ILE A 38 -9.67 -12.18 0.24
N THR A 39 -9.71 -11.37 -0.81
CA THR A 39 -10.33 -11.73 -2.10
C THR A 39 -9.37 -11.47 -3.25
N ARG A 40 -9.15 -12.47 -4.09
CA ARG A 40 -8.45 -12.31 -5.37
C ARG A 40 -9.46 -12.11 -6.49
N ARG A 41 -9.33 -11.00 -7.24
CA ARG A 41 -10.10 -10.74 -8.47
C ARG A 41 -9.13 -10.49 -9.62
N ASN A 42 -9.09 -11.41 -10.57
CA ASN A 42 -8.12 -11.40 -11.66
C ASN A 42 -6.69 -11.21 -11.11
N ASN A 43 -6.08 -10.08 -11.44
CA ASN A 43 -4.73 -9.71 -11.07
C ASN A 43 -4.69 -8.68 -9.93
N THR A 44 -5.71 -8.66 -9.07
CA THR A 44 -5.81 -7.74 -7.94
C THR A 44 -6.15 -8.52 -6.68
N LEU A 45 -5.35 -8.33 -5.65
CA LEU A 45 -5.60 -8.79 -4.29
C LEU A 45 -6.30 -7.66 -3.52
N ILE A 46 -7.42 -7.98 -2.88
CA ILE A 46 -8.18 -7.06 -2.05
C ILE A 46 -8.23 -7.66 -0.64
N ILE A 47 -7.70 -6.94 0.34
CA ILE A 47 -7.73 -7.33 1.76
C ILE A 47 -8.65 -6.34 2.47
N LYS A 48 -9.81 -6.81 2.91
CA LYS A 48 -10.85 -5.95 3.50
C LYS A 48 -10.92 -6.17 5.00
N ALA A 49 -10.98 -5.07 5.78
CA ALA A 49 -11.16 -5.17 7.21
C ALA A 49 -12.57 -5.67 7.58
N VAL A 50 -12.64 -6.61 8.51
CA VAL A 50 -13.85 -6.98 9.27
C VAL A 50 -13.78 -6.25 10.61
N SER A 51 -14.80 -5.43 10.88
CA SER A 51 -14.83 -4.64 12.11
C SER A 51 -15.21 -5.52 13.30
N ALA A 52 -14.51 -5.36 14.42
CA ALA A 52 -14.91 -5.96 15.70
C ALA A 52 -16.11 -5.26 16.37
N ASP A 53 -16.50 -4.07 15.89
CA ASP A 53 -17.62 -3.31 16.45
C ASP A 53 -18.90 -3.52 15.64
N ASP A 54 -19.90 -4.12 16.28
CA ASP A 54 -21.25 -4.33 15.73
C ASP A 54 -21.99 -3.02 15.42
N ASN A 55 -21.52 -1.88 15.93
CA ASN A 55 -22.12 -0.57 15.64
C ASN A 55 -21.74 0.01 14.28
N LEU A 56 -20.76 -0.58 13.58
CA LEU A 56 -20.43 -0.11 12.25
C LEU A 56 -21.59 -0.47 11.29
N SER A 57 -22.30 0.57 10.82
CA SER A 57 -23.44 0.40 9.93
C SER A 57 -23.08 -0.47 8.72
N LYS A 58 -24.02 -1.35 8.32
CA LYS A 58 -23.91 -2.19 7.11
C LYS A 58 -23.62 -1.40 5.82
N TYR A 59 -23.87 -0.09 5.83
CA TYR A 59 -23.65 0.81 4.71
C TYR A 59 -22.35 1.60 4.79
N THR A 60 -21.57 1.46 5.87
CA THR A 60 -20.26 2.09 6.00
C THR A 60 -19.21 1.13 5.48
N PRO A 61 -18.58 1.41 4.32
CA PRO A 61 -17.55 0.54 3.78
C PRO A 61 -16.31 0.60 4.67
N THR A 62 -15.84 -0.56 5.11
CA THR A 62 -14.58 -0.72 5.85
C THR A 62 -13.37 -0.52 4.96
N ALA A 63 -12.24 -0.19 5.57
CA ALA A 63 -10.96 -0.01 4.91
C ALA A 63 -10.52 -1.26 4.14
N GLN A 64 -9.91 -1.03 2.98
CA GLN A 64 -9.47 -2.08 2.07
C GLN A 64 -8.05 -1.80 1.59
N LEU A 65 -7.17 -2.79 1.70
CA LEU A 65 -5.88 -2.76 1.04
C LEU A 65 -6.00 -3.38 -0.34
N LYS A 66 -5.42 -2.71 -1.33
CA LYS A 66 -5.42 -3.17 -2.72
C LYS A 66 -3.98 -3.37 -3.19
N ALA A 67 -3.68 -4.58 -3.66
CA ALA A 67 -2.43 -4.90 -4.33
C ALA A 67 -2.70 -5.40 -5.76
N SER A 68 -1.79 -5.11 -6.67
CA SER A 68 -1.75 -5.79 -7.97
C SER A 68 -0.95 -7.07 -7.84
N VAL A 69 -1.47 -8.18 -8.32
CA VAL A 69 -0.71 -9.44 -8.41
C VAL A 69 0.13 -9.37 -9.69
N THR A 70 1.34 -9.92 -9.69
CA THR A 70 2.16 -10.05 -10.91
C THR A 70 2.87 -11.38 -10.87
N GLU A 71 2.76 -12.16 -11.95
CA GLU A 71 3.51 -13.40 -12.12
C GLU A 71 4.92 -13.06 -12.62
N ASN A 72 5.94 -13.46 -11.88
CA ASN A 72 7.33 -13.31 -12.30
C ASN A 72 8.01 -14.68 -12.34
N ARG A 73 8.68 -15.00 -13.46
CA ARG A 73 9.45 -16.23 -13.58
C ARG A 73 10.80 -15.99 -12.93
N VAL A 74 10.99 -16.51 -11.73
CA VAL A 74 12.27 -16.42 -11.03
C VAL A 74 13.11 -17.62 -11.49
N TYR A 75 14.28 -17.34 -12.03
CA TYR A 75 15.27 -18.34 -12.38
C TYR A 75 16.23 -18.48 -11.19
N GLU A 76 16.48 -19.70 -10.72
CA GLU A 76 17.38 -19.96 -9.59
C GLU A 76 18.85 -19.53 -9.85
N GLU A 77 19.23 -19.33 -11.12
CA GLU A 77 20.53 -18.77 -11.53
C GLU A 77 20.36 -17.55 -12.45
N GLU A 78 21.30 -16.59 -12.38
CA GLU A 78 21.40 -15.49 -13.35
C GLU A 78 21.49 -16.08 -14.77
N PRO A 79 20.57 -15.74 -15.69
CA PRO A 79 20.62 -16.29 -17.03
C PRO A 79 21.95 -15.89 -17.69
N PRO A 80 22.66 -16.82 -18.35
CA PRO A 80 23.90 -16.50 -19.03
C PRO A 80 23.62 -15.39 -20.04
N ARG A 81 24.42 -14.31 -19.98
CA ARG A 81 24.29 -13.14 -20.87
C ARG A 81 24.11 -13.59 -22.31
N ALA A 82 23.01 -13.17 -22.93
CA ALA A 82 22.74 -13.41 -24.35
C ALA A 82 23.88 -12.83 -25.20
N GLY A 83 24.81 -13.68 -25.67
CA GLY A 83 25.90 -13.24 -26.54
C GLY A 83 27.14 -14.12 -26.66
N ALA A 84 27.29 -15.21 -25.91
CA ALA A 84 28.43 -16.13 -26.10
C ALA A 84 28.04 -17.29 -27.05
N PRO A 85 28.65 -17.41 -28.25
CA PRO A 85 28.40 -18.55 -29.11
C PRO A 85 29.12 -19.78 -28.56
N ASN A 86 28.42 -20.65 -27.82
CA ASN A 86 28.95 -21.94 -27.41
C ASN A 86 28.49 -23.01 -28.42
N TRP A 87 29.43 -23.52 -29.21
CA TRP A 87 29.22 -24.68 -30.09
C TRP A 87 29.62 -25.94 -29.33
N GLY A 88 28.63 -26.66 -28.80
CA GLY A 88 28.78 -28.00 -28.22
C GLY A 88 28.47 -28.06 -26.73
N ASP A 89 27.20 -28.28 -26.41
CA ASP A 89 26.72 -29.46 -25.67
C ASP A 89 25.19 -29.48 -25.72
N ASP A 90 24.63 -30.66 -25.91
CA ASP A 90 23.24 -30.97 -26.29
C ASP A 90 22.47 -31.48 -25.06
N GLU A 91 22.49 -30.71 -23.98
CA GLU A 91 21.69 -30.90 -22.77
C GLU A 91 21.28 -29.50 -22.28
N GLU A 92 20.18 -28.99 -22.82
CA GLU A 92 19.43 -27.88 -22.21
C GLU A 92 18.91 -28.39 -20.85
N GLU A 93 19.73 -28.29 -19.79
CA GLU A 93 19.23 -28.40 -18.42
C GLU A 93 18.14 -27.33 -18.28
N GLU A 94 16.88 -27.77 -18.28
CA GLU A 94 15.73 -26.92 -18.01
C GLU A 94 15.94 -26.34 -16.61
N ILE A 95 16.50 -25.12 -16.53
CA ILE A 95 16.68 -24.40 -15.28
C ILE A 95 15.29 -24.41 -14.61
N PRO A 96 15.14 -24.97 -13.39
CA PRO A 96 13.86 -25.01 -12.71
C PRO A 96 13.37 -23.57 -12.54
N SER A 97 12.45 -23.16 -13.41
CA SER A 97 11.84 -21.83 -13.33
C SER A 97 10.58 -21.98 -12.50
N GLU A 98 10.56 -21.36 -11.33
CA GLU A 98 9.35 -21.30 -10.52
C GLU A 98 8.56 -20.04 -10.91
N LEU A 99 7.29 -20.22 -11.23
CA LEU A 99 6.35 -19.13 -11.44
C LEU A 99 5.90 -18.63 -10.07
N VAL A 100 6.60 -17.62 -9.54
CA VAL A 100 6.25 -17.02 -8.25
C VAL A 100 5.33 -15.83 -8.50
N GLU A 101 4.20 -15.81 -7.80
CA GLU A 101 3.26 -14.70 -7.81
C GLU A 101 3.69 -13.66 -6.78
N PHE A 102 3.73 -12.39 -7.17
CA PHE A 102 4.06 -11.28 -6.28
C PHE A 102 2.84 -10.40 -6.03
N ALA A 103 2.62 -10.00 -4.78
CA ALA A 103 1.70 -8.95 -4.38
C ALA A 103 2.42 -7.59 -4.39
N CYS A 104 1.99 -6.69 -5.26
CA CYS A 104 2.52 -5.34 -5.39
C CYS A 104 1.57 -4.30 -4.78
N PHE A 105 1.91 -3.76 -3.61
CA PHE A 105 1.21 -2.62 -3.00
C PHE A 105 1.83 -1.32 -3.49
N LYS A 106 1.51 -0.93 -4.74
CA LYS A 106 2.09 0.23 -5.42
C LYS A 106 1.07 1.36 -5.54
N GLY A 107 1.39 2.52 -4.98
CA GLY A 107 0.61 3.75 -5.12
C GLY A 107 0.51 4.58 -3.85
N ASP A 108 -0.35 5.60 -3.91
CA ASP A 108 -0.64 6.50 -2.80
C ASP A 108 -1.82 5.99 -1.96
N LEU A 109 -2.15 6.74 -0.89
CA LEU A 109 -3.25 6.46 0.03
C LEU A 109 -4.53 5.97 -0.68
N GLU A 110 -5.03 6.72 -1.66
CA GLU A 110 -6.30 6.42 -2.35
C GLU A 110 -6.26 5.14 -3.20
N THR A 111 -5.06 4.71 -3.60
CA THR A 111 -4.86 3.53 -4.44
C THR A 111 -4.66 2.28 -3.59
N VAL A 112 -3.83 2.39 -2.55
CA VAL A 112 -3.40 1.26 -1.73
C VAL A 112 -4.34 1.04 -0.54
N LEU A 113 -4.82 2.09 0.12
CA LEU A 113 -5.63 2.03 1.33
C LEU A 113 -6.95 2.80 1.15
N GLN A 114 -7.96 2.08 0.66
CA GLN A 114 -9.26 2.65 0.30
C GLN A 114 -10.23 2.64 1.48
N ASN A 115 -11.21 3.54 1.43
CA ASN A 115 -12.21 3.80 2.48
C ASN A 115 -11.59 4.31 3.81
N THR A 116 -12.42 5.02 4.58
CA THR A 116 -11.97 5.74 5.78
C THR A 116 -12.27 5.03 7.09
N ALA A 117 -13.31 4.19 7.15
CA ALA A 117 -13.63 3.43 8.36
C ALA A 117 -12.55 2.36 8.60
N LEU A 118 -11.95 2.32 9.79
CA LEU A 118 -10.81 1.45 10.11
C LEU A 118 -9.54 1.69 9.26
N GLN A 119 -9.40 2.88 8.66
CA GLN A 119 -8.26 3.21 7.82
C GLN A 119 -6.93 3.12 8.58
N TYR A 120 -6.84 3.71 9.77
CA TYR A 120 -5.61 3.67 10.57
C TYR A 120 -5.25 2.25 11.05
N PRO A 121 -6.19 1.45 11.60
CA PRO A 121 -5.94 0.03 11.86
C PRO A 121 -5.41 -0.73 10.64
N MET A 122 -6.00 -0.54 9.46
CA MET A 122 -5.51 -1.19 8.24
C MET A 122 -4.16 -0.66 7.76
N PHE A 123 -3.80 0.58 8.10
CA PHE A 123 -2.44 1.07 7.90
C PHE A 123 -1.44 0.33 8.80
N LEU A 124 -1.78 0.02 10.05
CA LEU A 124 -0.91 -0.79 10.92
C LEU A 124 -0.71 -2.19 10.34
N VAL A 125 -1.76 -2.81 9.79
CA VAL A 125 -1.64 -4.09 9.07
C VAL A 125 -0.70 -3.96 7.87
N LEU A 126 -0.84 -2.90 7.06
CA LEU A 126 0.07 -2.65 5.92
C LEU A 126 1.52 -2.43 6.38
N ARG A 127 1.72 -1.78 7.53
CA ARG A 127 3.05 -1.58 8.12
C ARG A 127 3.70 -2.91 8.47
N GLU A 128 2.97 -3.85 9.06
CA GLU A 128 3.49 -5.19 9.36
C GLU A 128 3.79 -5.98 8.08
N ILE A 129 2.92 -5.90 7.06
CA ILE A 129 3.21 -6.47 5.73
C ILE A 129 4.48 -5.85 5.13
N ALA A 130 4.72 -4.56 5.32
CA ALA A 130 5.91 -3.88 4.84
C ALA A 130 7.21 -4.37 5.50
N MET A 131 7.13 -4.87 6.74
CA MET A 131 8.27 -5.49 7.45
C MET A 131 8.66 -6.84 6.83
N LEU A 132 7.72 -7.54 6.20
CA LEU A 132 7.96 -8.79 5.47
C LEU A 132 8.51 -8.57 4.07
N SER A 133 8.39 -7.36 3.54
CA SER A 133 8.70 -7.07 2.14
C SER A 133 10.20 -7.01 1.91
N GLU A 134 10.72 -7.91 1.08
CA GLU A 134 12.12 -7.91 0.64
C GLU A 134 12.46 -6.73 -0.27
N LYS A 135 11.45 -6.17 -0.97
CA LYS A 135 11.64 -5.12 -1.98
C LYS A 135 10.64 -3.99 -1.84
N GLY A 136 11.15 -2.76 -1.90
CA GLY A 136 10.35 -1.56 -1.99
C GLY A 136 10.36 -0.73 -0.71
N THR A 137 9.54 0.31 -0.70
CA THR A 137 9.47 1.28 0.39
C THR A 137 8.04 1.60 0.76
N LEU A 138 7.79 1.72 2.06
CA LEU A 138 6.58 2.30 2.62
C LEU A 138 6.93 3.60 3.32
N THR A 139 6.26 4.68 2.95
CA THR A 139 6.35 5.96 3.64
C THR A 139 4.97 6.43 4.01
N ALA A 140 4.79 6.86 5.26
CA ALA A 140 3.51 7.37 5.72
C ALA A 140 3.69 8.45 6.79
N ILE A 141 2.71 9.35 6.83
CA ILE A 141 2.53 10.33 7.90
C ILE A 141 1.21 9.99 8.56
N THR A 142 1.28 9.63 9.84
CA THR A 142 0.11 9.25 10.63
C THR A 142 0.00 10.08 11.87
N GLU A 143 -1.21 10.13 12.42
CA GLU A 143 -1.49 10.68 13.74
C GLU A 143 -1.87 9.57 14.67
N GLU A 144 -1.23 9.53 15.83
CA GLU A 144 -1.59 8.65 16.93
C GLU A 144 -1.58 9.48 18.21
N SER A 145 -2.68 9.46 18.97
CA SER A 145 -2.79 10.16 20.26
C SER A 145 -2.43 11.66 20.19
N ASP A 146 -2.92 12.34 19.14
CA ASP A 146 -2.65 13.76 18.84
C ASP A 146 -1.16 14.08 18.52
N GLU A 147 -0.33 13.08 18.27
CA GLU A 147 1.06 13.24 17.83
C GLU A 147 1.27 12.75 16.39
N LEU A 148 2.00 13.55 15.59
CA LEU A 148 2.39 13.19 14.23
C LEU A 148 3.58 12.24 14.23
N GLN A 149 3.42 11.10 13.58
CA GLN A 149 4.46 10.10 13.39
C GLN A 149 4.83 9.97 11.90
N ALA A 150 6.13 9.92 11.62
CA ALA A 150 6.66 9.55 10.32
C ALA A 150 7.06 8.09 10.33
N THR A 151 6.43 7.30 9.47
CA THR A 151 6.84 5.91 9.22
C THR A 151 7.60 5.85 7.91
N ARG A 152 8.80 5.25 7.93
CA ARG A 152 9.56 4.89 6.74
C ARG A 152 10.12 3.49 6.91
N ILE A 153 9.68 2.59 6.05
CA ILE A 153 10.18 1.21 5.97
C ILE A 153 10.80 1.03 4.59
N VAL A 154 12.01 0.49 4.53
CA VAL A 154 12.75 0.21 3.30
C VAL A 154 13.22 -1.23 3.39
N GLU A 155 12.77 -2.07 2.46
CA GLU A 155 13.23 -3.48 2.36
C GLU A 155 13.08 -4.23 3.70
N GLY A 156 11.92 -4.10 4.34
CA GLY A 156 11.64 -4.73 5.64
C GLY A 156 12.23 -4.01 6.85
N GLU A 157 13.08 -3.00 6.67
CA GLU A 157 13.75 -2.30 7.77
C GLU A 157 13.14 -0.93 8.07
N VAL A 158 12.85 -0.67 9.35
CA VAL A 158 12.44 0.65 9.83
C VAL A 158 13.61 1.63 9.74
N ARG A 159 13.44 2.72 8.99
CA ARG A 159 14.42 3.81 8.88
C ARG A 159 13.89 5.09 9.50
N ALA A 160 14.80 5.89 10.05
CA ALA A 160 14.45 7.20 10.58
C ALA A 160 13.86 8.10 9.47
N ALA A 161 12.80 8.82 9.82
CA ALA A 161 12.15 9.80 8.97
C ALA A 161 11.76 11.03 9.81
N SER A 162 11.79 12.20 9.17
CA SER A 162 11.42 13.47 9.79
C SER A 162 10.25 14.10 9.03
N VAL A 163 9.27 14.62 9.75
CA VAL A 163 8.19 15.43 9.19
C VAL A 163 8.59 16.89 9.26
N GLU A 164 8.58 17.59 8.12
CA GLU A 164 8.65 19.04 8.07
C GLU A 164 7.26 19.57 7.67
N VAL A 165 6.62 20.30 8.57
CA VAL A 165 5.33 20.95 8.29
C VAL A 165 5.61 22.34 7.75
N VAL A 166 5.36 22.54 6.46
CA VAL A 166 5.49 23.84 5.80
C VAL A 166 4.10 24.45 5.60
N GLU A 167 3.90 25.67 6.08
CA GLU A 167 2.73 26.46 5.68
C GLU A 167 2.92 26.92 4.23
N ASN A 168 2.00 26.54 3.35
CA ASN A 168 2.03 27.02 1.98
C ASN A 168 1.50 28.47 1.95
N PRO A 169 2.29 29.49 1.56
CA PRO A 169 1.86 30.89 1.58
C PRO A 169 0.69 31.20 0.63
N GLN A 170 0.31 30.27 -0.26
CA GLN A 170 -0.80 30.47 -1.20
C GLN A 170 -2.20 30.45 -0.57
N GLN A 171 -2.38 30.01 0.69
CA GLN A 171 -3.71 29.93 1.30
C GLN A 171 -4.15 31.21 2.03
N ASN A 172 -3.25 32.16 2.29
CA ASN A 172 -3.55 33.45 2.95
C ASN A 172 -3.67 34.64 1.97
N GLY A 173 -3.93 34.37 0.68
CA GLY A 173 -3.94 35.40 -0.37
C GLY A 173 -5.12 35.37 -1.35
N SER A 174 -6.26 34.77 -0.99
CA SER A 174 -7.45 34.74 -1.88
C SER A 174 -8.75 35.17 -1.20
N SER A 175 -8.65 36.15 -0.30
CA SER A 175 -9.79 36.99 0.04
C SER A 175 -9.82 38.21 -0.90
N ASP A 176 -10.85 38.24 -1.77
CA ASP A 176 -11.45 39.45 -2.37
C ASP A 176 -11.16 39.83 -3.85
N SER A 177 -11.01 38.85 -4.76
CA SER A 177 -11.10 39.14 -6.21
C SER A 177 -11.84 38.05 -7.00
N GLY A 178 -12.94 37.55 -6.45
CA GLY A 178 -13.89 36.73 -7.21
C GLY A 178 -14.77 37.63 -8.07
N ILE A 179 -14.70 37.51 -9.40
CA ILE A 179 -15.57 38.23 -10.33
C ILE A 179 -17.03 37.88 -10.01
N ASN A 180 -17.80 38.88 -9.58
CA ASN A 180 -19.21 38.75 -9.23
C ASN A 180 -20.04 38.61 -10.51
N TRP A 181 -20.20 37.37 -10.99
CA TRP A 181 -20.93 37.01 -12.22
C TRP A 181 -22.40 37.44 -12.24
N ARG A 182 -22.96 37.83 -11.09
CA ARG A 182 -24.31 38.39 -10.99
C ARG A 182 -24.44 39.84 -11.45
N ASP A 183 -23.32 40.58 -11.53
CA ASP A 183 -23.32 42.03 -11.80
C ASP A 183 -22.57 42.37 -13.11
N ASN A 184 -22.71 41.51 -14.13
CA ASN A 184 -21.98 41.65 -15.38
C ASN A 184 -22.67 42.65 -16.34
N LYS A 185 -22.10 43.85 -16.46
CA LYS A 185 -22.55 44.94 -17.34
C LYS A 185 -22.52 44.61 -18.85
N PHE A 186 -22.00 43.45 -19.24
CA PHE A 186 -21.97 42.97 -20.63
C PHE A 186 -23.07 41.97 -20.97
N ILE A 187 -23.91 41.59 -19.99
CA ILE A 187 -25.08 40.75 -20.17
C ILE A 187 -26.30 41.57 -19.72
N SER A 188 -26.81 42.41 -20.61
CA SER A 188 -28.07 43.17 -20.43
C SER A 188 -28.96 42.98 -21.65
#